data_AF-U7NJZ0-F1
#
_entry.id   AF-U7NJZ0-F1
#
_cell.length_a   1.000
_cell.length_b   1.000
_cell.length_c   1.000
_cell.angle_alpha   90.00
_cell.angle_beta   90.00
_cell.angle_gamma   90.00
#
_symmetry.space_group_name_H-M   'P 1'
#
loop_
_entity.id
_entity.type
_entity.pdbx_description
1 polymer ?
#
loop_
_entity_poly.entity_id
_entity_poly.type
_entity_poly.pdbx_seq_one_letter_code
_entity_poly.pdbx_strand_id
1 'polypeptide(L)'
;MERVSFDDSMVAATNELIKKKESFEVTGCGGRLTEAATKVEQLIESQGLRCRIYTYGRVAAAGASFFGGITGVLGVASAVGMAAHNVATFNPDYEIAKHPIDNKLTVKYKKKK
;
A
#
# COMPACT_ATOMS: atom_id res chain seq x y z
N MET A 1 13.09 9.73 -4.01
CA MET A 1 12.08 8.70 -4.30
C MET A 1 11.48 9.07 -5.64
N GLU A 2 11.48 8.16 -6.62
CA GLU A 2 10.95 8.44 -7.96
C GLU A 2 9.42 8.63 -7.90
N ARG A 3 8.85 9.43 -8.80
CA ARG A 3 7.41 9.70 -8.87
C ARG A 3 6.84 9.16 -10.16
N VAL A 4 5.74 8.44 -10.03
CA VAL A 4 4.97 7.89 -11.14
C VAL A 4 3.57 8.50 -11.08
N SER A 5 3.07 8.99 -12.21
CA SER A 5 1.71 9.50 -12.30
C SER A 5 0.71 8.36 -12.45
N PHE A 6 -0.48 8.48 -11.86
CA PHE A 6 -1.56 7.51 -12.03
C PHE A 6 -2.28 7.72 -13.36
N ASP A 7 -1.61 7.32 -14.43
CA ASP A 7 -2.05 7.36 -15.84
C ASP A 7 -1.64 6.07 -16.58
N ASP A 8 -1.82 6.05 -17.90
CA ASP A 8 -1.55 4.86 -18.74
C ASP A 8 -0.07 4.43 -18.73
N SER A 9 0.86 5.35 -18.45
CA SER A 9 2.30 5.05 -18.37
C SER A 9 2.72 4.39 -17.06
N MET A 10 1.85 4.45 -16.04
CA MET A 10 2.13 4.01 -14.67
C MET A 10 2.62 2.56 -14.61
N VAL A 11 2.00 1.67 -15.40
CA VAL A 11 2.26 0.23 -15.33
C VAL A 11 3.70 -0.10 -15.71
N ALA A 12 4.21 0.48 -16.80
CA ALA A 12 5.57 0.22 -17.26
C ALA A 12 6.61 0.77 -16.27
N ALA A 13 6.43 2.02 -15.84
CA ALA A 13 7.32 2.68 -14.88
C ALA A 13 7.37 1.92 -13.54
N THR A 14 6.20 1.56 -13.00
CA THR A 14 6.08 0.83 -11.74
C THR A 14 6.73 -0.55 -11.82
N ASN A 15 6.54 -1.27 -12.93
CA ASN A 15 7.16 -2.59 -13.11
C ASN A 15 8.69 -2.51 -13.07
N GLU A 16 9.28 -1.54 -13.75
CA GLU A 16 10.73 -1.34 -13.75
C GLU A 16 11.27 -0.98 -12.36
N LEU A 17 10.57 -0.12 -11.62
CA LEU A 17 10.94 0.24 -10.25
C LEU A 17 10.85 -0.95 -9.29
N ILE A 18 9.82 -1.80 -9.42
CA ILE A 18 9.66 -3.00 -8.60
C ILE A 18 10.79 -4.00 -8.87
N LYS A 19 11.13 -4.24 -10.15
CA LYS A 19 12.26 -5.12 -10.54
C LYS A 19 13.58 -4.66 -9.93
N LYS A 20 13.81 -3.34 -9.94
CA LYS A 20 14.99 -2.69 -9.34
C LYS A 20 14.93 -2.61 -7.80
N LYS A 21 13.85 -3.10 -7.19
CA LYS A 21 13.63 -3.07 -5.74
C LYS A 21 13.67 -1.66 -5.16
N GLU A 22 13.04 -0.71 -5.85
CA GLU A 22 13.09 0.70 -5.50
C GLU A 22 11.80 1.18 -4.85
N SER A 23 11.95 2.18 -3.98
CA SER A 23 10.80 2.88 -3.42
C SER A 23 10.40 4.02 -4.34
N PHE A 24 9.10 4.25 -4.49
CA PHE A 24 8.54 5.26 -5.37
C PHE A 24 7.23 5.85 -4.81
N GLU A 25 6.80 6.97 -5.34
CA GLU A 25 5.50 7.57 -5.04
C GLU A 25 4.58 7.47 -6.27
N VAL A 26 3.30 7.19 -6.05
CA VAL A 26 2.27 7.31 -7.08
C VAL A 26 1.48 8.58 -6.82
N THR A 27 1.54 9.53 -7.74
CA THR A 27 0.89 10.85 -7.62
C THR A 27 -0.26 11.01 -8.60
N GLY A 28 -1.12 12.01 -8.40
CA GLY A 28 -2.23 12.28 -9.31
C GLY A 28 -3.37 11.27 -9.19
N CYS A 29 -3.54 10.62 -8.02
CA CYS A 29 -4.57 9.59 -7.83
C CYS A 29 -6.01 10.15 -7.95
N GLY A 30 -6.22 11.46 -7.77
CA GLY A 30 -7.51 12.10 -8.01
C GLY A 30 -8.65 11.53 -7.15
N GLY A 31 -8.38 11.16 -5.90
CA GLY A 31 -9.35 10.50 -5.01
C GLY A 31 -9.47 8.99 -5.24
N ARG A 32 -8.84 8.43 -6.29
CA ARG A 32 -8.82 7.00 -6.61
C ARG A 32 -7.69 6.25 -5.88
N LEU A 33 -7.43 6.60 -4.63
CA LEU A 33 -6.30 6.05 -3.86
C LEU A 33 -6.42 4.54 -3.62
N THR A 34 -7.63 4.04 -3.41
CA THR A 34 -7.87 2.60 -3.24
C THR A 34 -7.58 1.86 -4.54
N GLU A 35 -8.07 2.36 -5.67
CA GLU A 35 -7.84 1.78 -6.99
C GLU A 35 -6.35 1.79 -7.34
N ALA A 36 -5.68 2.92 -7.15
CA ALA A 36 -4.24 3.02 -7.35
C ALA A 36 -3.47 2.03 -6.46
N ALA A 37 -3.88 1.86 -5.19
CA ALA A 37 -3.20 0.93 -4.28
C ALA A 37 -3.40 -0.53 -4.70
N THR A 38 -4.62 -0.92 -5.09
CA THR A 38 -4.92 -2.25 -5.63
C THR A 38 -4.12 -2.52 -6.91
N LYS A 39 -3.98 -1.52 -7.79
CA LYS A 39 -3.19 -1.66 -9.00
C LYS A 39 -1.70 -1.89 -8.69
N VAL A 40 -1.13 -1.11 -7.77
CA VAL A 40 0.26 -1.31 -7.34
C VAL A 40 0.46 -2.68 -6.68
N GLU A 41 -0.46 -3.10 -5.81
CA GLU A 41 -0.43 -4.41 -5.17
C GLU A 41 -0.38 -5.54 -6.21
N GLN A 42 -1.27 -5.53 -7.20
CA GLN A 42 -1.28 -6.51 -8.28
C GLN A 42 0.06 -6.55 -9.04
N LEU A 43 0.66 -5.39 -9.32
CA LEU A 43 1.96 -5.32 -9.99
C LEU A 43 3.08 -5.92 -9.13
N ILE A 44 3.09 -5.66 -7.82
CA ILE A 44 4.06 -6.24 -6.88
C ILE A 44 3.87 -7.75 -6.78
N GLU A 45 2.64 -8.22 -6.59
CA GLU A 45 2.32 -9.64 -6.44
C GLU A 45 2.58 -10.43 -7.72
N SER A 46 2.35 -9.84 -8.91
CA SER A 46 2.69 -10.45 -10.20
C SER A 46 4.19 -10.72 -10.36
N GLN A 47 5.04 -10.04 -9.59
CA GLN A 47 6.48 -10.25 -9.54
C GLN A 47 6.91 -11.20 -8.39
N GLY A 48 5.96 -11.87 -7.75
CA GLY A 48 6.21 -12.83 -6.66
C GLY A 48 6.58 -12.19 -5.32
N LEU A 49 6.32 -10.89 -5.16
CA LEU A 49 6.65 -10.13 -3.96
C LEU A 49 5.41 -9.88 -3.10
N ARG A 50 5.59 -9.72 -1.79
CA ARG A 50 4.50 -9.45 -0.85
C ARG A 50 4.43 -7.98 -0.51
N CYS A 51 3.22 -7.43 -0.41
CA CYS A 51 3.03 -6.05 0.03
C CYS A 51 2.04 -5.92 1.18
N ARG A 52 2.14 -4.81 1.91
CA ARG A 52 1.21 -4.41 2.96
C ARG A 52 0.63 -3.05 2.65
N ILE A 53 -0.69 -2.97 2.52
CA ILE A 53 -1.41 -1.72 2.31
C ILE A 53 -1.90 -1.16 3.65
N TYR A 54 -1.69 0.12 3.90
CA TYR A 54 -2.30 0.83 5.02
C TYR A 54 -2.64 2.27 4.66
N THR A 55 -3.41 2.94 5.52
CA THR A 55 -3.71 4.37 5.38
C THR A 55 -2.83 5.15 6.34
N TYR A 56 -2.02 6.07 5.80
CA TYR A 56 -1.16 6.94 6.59
C TYR A 56 -2.01 7.77 7.57
N GLY A 57 -1.50 8.02 8.78
CA GLY A 57 -2.22 8.71 9.85
C GLY A 57 -3.25 7.87 10.61
N ARG A 58 -3.75 6.74 10.07
CA ARG A 58 -4.61 5.81 10.83
C ARG A 58 -3.83 4.86 11.75
N VAL A 59 -2.56 4.59 11.44
CA VAL A 59 -1.71 3.67 12.22
C VAL A 59 -1.19 4.30 13.53
N ALA A 60 -1.12 5.63 13.64
CA ALA A 60 -0.77 6.29 14.91
C ALA A 60 -1.76 5.96 16.03
N ALA A 61 -3.05 5.76 15.69
CA ALA A 61 -4.07 5.29 16.63
C ALA A 61 -3.99 3.77 16.89
N ALA A 62 -3.61 2.97 15.89
CA ALA A 62 -3.51 1.52 16.01
C ALA A 62 -2.30 1.06 16.87
N GLY A 63 -1.19 1.81 16.86
CA GLY A 63 -0.04 1.55 17.74
C GLY A 63 -0.34 1.77 19.23
N ALA A 64 -1.28 2.67 19.55
CA ALA A 64 -1.84 2.83 20.90
C ALA A 64 -2.94 1.80 21.22
N SER A 65 -3.46 1.09 20.20
CA SER A 65 -4.62 0.18 20.31
C SER A 65 -4.27 -1.30 20.32
N PHE A 66 -3.01 -1.69 20.53
CA PHE A 66 -2.72 -3.10 20.88
C PHE A 66 -3.44 -3.53 22.18
N PHE A 67 -3.99 -2.56 22.93
CA PHE A 67 -4.90 -2.75 24.08
C PHE A 67 -6.28 -2.07 23.96
N GLY A 68 -6.81 -1.88 22.74
CA GLY A 68 -8.20 -1.50 22.55
C GLY A 68 -8.45 0.00 22.37
N GLY A 69 -9.20 0.33 21.33
CA GLY A 69 -9.65 1.69 21.05
C GLY A 69 -10.56 1.73 19.82
N ILE A 70 -11.88 1.62 20.07
CA ILE A 70 -13.10 2.02 19.31
C ILE A 70 -13.22 1.70 17.79
N THR A 71 -12.14 1.43 17.06
CA THR A 71 -12.18 1.19 15.59
C THR A 71 -12.39 -0.28 15.22
N GLY A 72 -12.49 -1.18 16.20
CA GLY A 72 -12.85 -2.58 15.99
C GLY A 72 -14.30 -2.79 15.48
N VAL A 73 -15.15 -1.75 15.56
CA VAL A 73 -16.59 -1.86 15.27
C VAL A 73 -16.94 -1.56 13.79
N LEU A 74 -16.05 -0.93 13.01
CA LEU A 74 -16.15 -0.88 11.53
C LEU A 74 -15.55 -2.14 10.87
N GLY A 75 -15.40 -3.23 11.64
CA GLY A 75 -14.79 -4.49 11.26
C GLY A 75 -15.67 -5.46 10.47
N VAL A 76 -16.93 -5.14 10.14
CA VAL A 76 -17.84 -6.12 9.51
C VAL A 76 -17.88 -6.00 7.97
N ALA A 77 -17.71 -4.81 7.39
CA ALA A 77 -17.60 -4.66 5.93
C ALA A 77 -16.20 -5.05 5.37
N SER A 78 -15.21 -5.17 6.27
CA SER A 78 -13.81 -5.45 5.93
C SER A 78 -13.48 -6.95 5.85
N ALA A 79 -14.42 -7.83 6.20
CA ALA A 79 -14.18 -9.26 6.35
C ALA A 79 -13.91 -9.99 5.02
N VAL A 80 -14.38 -9.48 3.88
CA VAL A 80 -14.15 -10.12 2.57
C VAL A 80 -12.69 -9.97 2.09
N GLY A 81 -11.92 -9.04 2.67
CA GLY A 81 -10.48 -8.88 2.38
C GLY A 81 -9.52 -9.46 3.43
N MET A 82 -9.98 -9.76 4.65
CA MET A 82 -9.07 -10.08 5.76
C MET A 82 -8.45 -11.50 5.69
N ALA A 83 -8.96 -12.41 4.87
CA ALA A 83 -8.35 -13.74 4.73
C ALA A 83 -7.00 -13.70 3.97
N ALA A 84 -6.81 -12.75 3.03
CA ALA A 84 -5.56 -12.62 2.28
C ALA A 84 -4.53 -11.72 2.99
N HIS A 85 -4.97 -10.71 3.74
CA HIS A 85 -4.06 -9.69 4.29
C HIS A 85 -3.35 -10.05 5.60
N ASN A 86 -3.69 -11.14 6.31
CA ASN A 86 -3.00 -11.49 7.56
C ASN A 86 -1.61 -12.14 7.34
N VAL A 87 -1.38 -12.79 6.20
CA VAL A 87 -0.12 -13.48 5.87
C VAL A 87 0.97 -12.48 5.43
N ALA A 88 0.59 -11.36 4.82
CA ALA A 88 1.52 -10.31 4.38
C ALA A 88 1.95 -9.35 5.51
N THR A 89 1.33 -9.42 6.69
CA THR A 89 1.63 -8.48 7.80
C THR A 89 2.96 -8.75 8.48
N PHE A 90 3.42 -10.01 8.52
CA PHE A 90 4.57 -10.38 9.33
C PHE A 90 5.91 -9.95 8.71
N ASN A 91 6.04 -9.90 7.38
CA ASN A 91 7.31 -9.57 6.73
C ASN A 91 7.18 -9.17 5.24
N PRO A 92 6.44 -8.09 4.90
CA PRO A 92 6.24 -7.71 3.51
C PRO A 92 7.54 -7.26 2.83
N ASP A 93 7.65 -7.45 1.51
CA ASP A 93 8.71 -6.87 0.68
C ASP A 93 8.48 -5.38 0.45
N TYR A 94 7.21 -4.99 0.32
CA TYR A 94 6.79 -3.61 0.12
C TYR A 94 5.72 -3.13 1.11
N GLU A 95 5.73 -1.86 1.41
CA GLU A 95 4.64 -1.15 2.10
C GLU A 95 4.02 -0.13 1.16
N ILE A 96 2.70 -0.16 1.01
CA ILE A 96 1.91 0.82 0.26
C ILE A 96 1.14 1.67 1.27
N ALA A 97 1.59 2.91 1.48
CA ALA A 97 0.91 3.88 2.31
C ALA A 97 0.00 4.76 1.45
N LYS A 98 -1.30 4.76 1.75
CA LYS A 98 -2.24 5.73 1.17
C LYS A 98 -2.16 7.03 1.94
N HIS A 99 -2.00 8.15 1.24
CA HIS A 99 -2.04 9.50 1.80
C HIS A 99 -3.30 10.23 1.30
N PRO A 100 -4.43 10.17 2.05
CA PRO A 100 -5.69 10.81 1.63
C PRO A 100 -5.58 12.32 1.48
N ILE A 101 -4.82 12.96 2.36
CA ILE A 101 -4.61 14.41 2.36
C ILE A 101 -3.75 14.84 1.17
N ASP A 102 -2.64 14.13 0.95
CA ASP A 102 -1.68 14.45 -0.12
C ASP A 102 -2.07 13.87 -1.49
N ASN A 103 -3.18 13.13 -1.57
CA ASN A 103 -3.68 12.46 -2.77
C ASN A 103 -2.61 11.64 -3.52
N LYS A 104 -1.79 10.90 -2.76
CA LYS A 104 -0.71 10.06 -3.28
C LYS A 104 -0.61 8.71 -2.58
N LEU A 105 0.14 7.80 -3.19
CA LEU A 105 0.67 6.61 -2.54
C LEU A 105 2.16 6.75 -2.32
N THR A 106 2.65 6.22 -1.20
CA THR A 106 4.08 6.00 -0.99
C THR A 106 4.33 4.50 -0.93
N VAL A 107 5.14 3.99 -1.86
CA VAL A 107 5.48 2.59 -2.00
C VAL A 107 6.93 2.40 -1.55
N LYS A 108 7.14 1.73 -0.42
CA LYS A 108 8.46 1.55 0.20
C LYS A 108 8.92 0.12 0.10
N TYR A 109 10.09 -0.11 -0.48
CA TYR A 109 10.78 -1.39 -0.36
C TYR A 109 11.34 -1.55 1.06
N LYS A 110 11.11 -2.71 1.68
CA LYS A 110 11.40 -2.95 3.11
C LYS A 110 12.60 -3.84 3.36
N LYS A 111 13.06 -4.59 2.37
CA LYS A 111 14.25 -5.43 2.50
C LYS A 111 15.49 -4.58 2.18
N LYS A 112 16.65 -5.01 2.71
CA LYS A 112 17.94 -4.42 2.29
C LYS A 112 18.14 -4.74 0.81
N LYS A 113 18.60 -3.74 0.04
CA LYS A 113 18.99 -3.92 -1.36
C LYS A 113 20.18 -4.88 -1.47
#